data_AF-A0A2G6J5C9-F1
#
_entry.id   AF-A0A2G6J5C9-F1
#
_cell.length_a   1.000
_cell.length_b   1.000
_cell.length_c   1.000
_cell.angle_alpha   90.00
_cell.angle_beta   90.00
_cell.angle_gamma   90.00
#
_symmetry.space_group_name_H-M   'P 1'
#
loop_
_entity.id
_entity.type
_entity.pdbx_description
1 polymer ?
#
loop_
_entity_poly.entity_id
_entity_poly.type
_entity_poly.pdbx_seq_one_letter_code
_entity_poly.pdbx_strand_id
1 'polypeptide(L)'
;MVVSVMEGYAQLAMYIVLGVIFGVVATAIPSLLSPRYRGAQTEQTYECGVDTIGSAWMRFSIAYYVFALIFVAFEVDILYLLPVAVAYDEVGWRGFAEIAIFLAIVSLAIVYAWRKGVFVWKTHRAPQARTVPPSDPS
;
A
#
# COMPACT_ATOMS: atom_id res chain seq x y z
N MET A 1 4.25 19.91 -32.79
CA MET A 1 3.36 19.64 -31.64
C MET A 1 3.09 18.14 -31.47
N VAL A 2 2.58 17.41 -32.46
CA VAL A 2 2.36 15.95 -32.32
C VAL A 2 3.68 15.17 -32.20
N VAL A 3 4.70 15.50 -33.00
CA VAL A 3 6.01 14.84 -32.97
C VAL A 3 6.70 15.00 -31.60
N SER A 4 6.68 16.21 -31.03
CA SER A 4 7.27 16.50 -29.71
C SER A 4 6.54 15.80 -28.56
N VAL A 5 5.23 15.59 -28.68
CA VAL A 5 4.45 14.83 -27.69
C VAL A 5 4.83 13.34 -27.74
N MET A 6 4.97 12.77 -28.94
CA MET A 6 5.40 11.38 -29.11
C MET A 6 6.83 11.14 -28.62
N GLU A 7 7.73 12.12 -28.81
CA GLU A 7 9.08 12.09 -28.23
C GLU A 7 9.05 12.06 -26.69
N GLY A 8 8.18 12.84 -26.05
CA GLY A 8 8.02 12.82 -24.60
C GLY A 8 7.54 11.45 -24.07
N TYR A 9 6.58 10.82 -24.75
CA TYR A 9 6.15 9.46 -24.40
C TYR A 9 7.24 8.42 -24.64
N ALA A 10 8.03 8.56 -25.71
CA ALA A 10 9.16 7.68 -25.98
C ALA A 10 10.25 7.80 -24.91
N GLN A 11 10.54 9.02 -24.44
CA GLN A 11 11.46 9.26 -23.32
C GLN A 11 10.96 8.64 -22.02
N LEU A 12 9.66 8.82 -21.70
CA LEU A 12 9.04 8.19 -20.54
C LEU A 12 9.15 6.66 -20.59
N ALA A 13 8.80 6.06 -21.74
CA ALA A 13 8.91 4.62 -21.94
C ALA A 13 10.35 4.13 -21.79
N MET A 14 11.32 4.88 -22.34
CA MET A 14 12.74 4.59 -22.18
C MET A 14 13.17 4.60 -20.71
N TYR A 15 12.73 5.59 -19.91
CA TYR A 15 13.06 5.63 -18.48
C TYR A 15 12.44 4.48 -17.70
N ILE A 16 11.20 4.08 -18.01
CA ILE A 16 10.57 2.90 -17.40
C ILE A 16 11.37 1.64 -17.71
N VAL A 17 11.73 1.43 -18.98
CA VAL A 17 12.54 0.28 -19.42
C VAL A 17 13.90 0.28 -18.73
N LEU A 18 14.57 1.42 -18.67
CA LEU A 18 15.87 1.55 -18.01
C LEU A 18 15.76 1.25 -16.51
N GLY A 19 14.71 1.74 -15.83
CA GLY A 19 14.45 1.45 -14.42
C GLY A 19 14.21 -0.03 -14.15
N VAL A 20 13.46 -0.72 -15.02
CA VAL A 20 13.27 -2.16 -14.94
C VAL A 20 14.58 -2.91 -15.17
N ILE A 21 15.36 -2.55 -16.20
CA ILE A 21 16.68 -3.14 -16.46
C ILE A 21 17.59 -2.96 -15.25
N PHE A 22 17.61 -1.76 -14.67
CA PHE A 22 18.40 -1.47 -13.48
C PHE A 22 17.98 -2.36 -12.30
N GLY A 23 16.68 -2.49 -12.01
CA GLY A 23 16.18 -3.38 -10.95
C GLY A 23 16.55 -4.85 -11.18
N VAL A 24 16.46 -5.32 -12.43
CA VAL A 24 16.86 -6.68 -12.80
C VAL A 24 18.37 -6.87 -12.64
N VAL A 25 19.20 -5.96 -13.13
CA VAL A 25 20.66 -6.05 -13.01
C VAL A 25 21.09 -5.99 -11.54
N ALA A 26 20.51 -5.07 -10.76
CA ALA A 26 20.80 -4.90 -9.34
C ALA A 26 20.46 -6.14 -8.50
N THR A 27 19.44 -6.92 -8.91
CA THR A 27 19.08 -8.19 -8.24
C THR A 27 19.82 -9.39 -8.83
N ALA A 28 20.09 -9.40 -10.14
CA ALA A 28 20.76 -10.48 -10.84
C ALA A 28 22.25 -10.58 -10.46
N ILE A 29 22.97 -9.46 -10.39
CA ILE A 29 24.41 -9.45 -10.06
C ILE A 29 24.68 -10.14 -8.71
N PRO A 30 24.04 -9.74 -7.58
CA PRO A 30 24.24 -10.43 -6.31
C PRO A 30 23.77 -11.88 -6.37
N SER A 31 22.66 -12.16 -7.06
CA SER A 31 22.20 -13.55 -7.18
C SER A 31 23.23 -14.46 -7.85
N LEU A 32 23.99 -13.97 -8.85
CA LEU A 32 24.99 -14.74 -9.60
C LEU A 32 26.34 -14.82 -8.90
N LEU A 33 26.78 -13.72 -8.26
CA LEU A 33 28.12 -13.61 -7.67
C LEU A 33 28.19 -13.96 -6.18
N SER A 34 27.08 -13.87 -5.44
CA SER A 34 27.09 -14.12 -3.99
C SER A 34 27.35 -15.59 -3.66
N PRO A 35 28.18 -15.89 -2.63
CA PRO A 35 28.26 -17.22 -2.07
C PRO A 35 26.89 -17.61 -1.52
N ARG A 36 26.30 -18.68 -2.06
CA ARG A 36 25.01 -19.18 -1.61
C ARG A 36 25.22 -20.27 -0.56
N TYR A 37 24.69 -20.06 0.65
CA TYR A 37 24.54 -21.12 1.63
C TYR A 37 23.05 -21.49 1.72
N ARG A 38 22.74 -22.75 1.46
CA ARG A 38 21.40 -23.32 1.59
C ARG A 38 21.48 -24.50 2.53
N GLY A 39 20.96 -24.33 3.74
CA GLY A 39 20.81 -25.39 4.73
C GLY A 39 19.36 -25.49 5.19
N ALA A 40 19.02 -26.62 5.80
CA ALA A 40 17.66 -26.87 6.30
C ALA A 40 17.16 -25.75 7.22
N GLN A 41 18.04 -25.13 8.03
CA GLN A 41 17.67 -24.02 8.93
C GLN A 41 17.54 -22.66 8.22
N THR A 42 18.29 -22.40 7.14
CA THR A 42 18.20 -21.11 6.42
C THR A 42 16.92 -20.98 5.59
N GLU A 43 16.27 -22.10 5.29
CA GLU A 43 15.00 -22.14 4.56
C GLU A 43 13.79 -22.24 5.50
N GLN A 44 13.99 -22.27 6.82
CA GLN A 44 12.89 -22.18 7.79
C GLN A 44 12.45 -20.72 7.97
N THR A 45 11.16 -20.55 8.27
CA THR A 45 10.61 -19.26 8.70
C THR A 45 11.25 -18.83 10.00
N TYR A 46 11.64 -17.56 10.08
CA TYR A 46 12.26 -16.98 11.27
C TYR A 46 11.25 -16.85 12.42
N GLU A 47 11.49 -17.56 13.53
CA GLU A 47 10.69 -17.50 14.76
C GLU A 47 11.62 -17.36 15.99
N CYS A 48 12.48 -16.33 16.01
CA CYS A 48 13.39 -16.04 17.14
C CYS A 48 14.32 -17.21 17.59
N GLY A 49 14.66 -18.11 16.67
CA GLY A 49 15.55 -19.26 16.94
C GLY A 49 14.85 -20.50 17.47
N VAL A 50 13.51 -20.52 17.50
CA VAL A 50 12.72 -21.73 17.76
C VAL A 50 12.01 -22.20 16.49
N ASP A 51 11.56 -23.45 16.48
CA ASP A 51 10.74 -23.97 15.39
C ASP A 51 9.36 -23.29 15.39
N THR A 52 8.80 -23.07 14.21
CA THR A 52 7.46 -22.47 14.08
C THR A 52 6.41 -23.38 14.69
N ILE A 53 5.56 -22.84 15.57
CA ILE A 53 4.49 -23.59 16.23
C ILE A 53 3.13 -23.10 15.74
N GLY A 54 2.30 -24.04 15.29
CA GLY A 54 0.91 -23.79 14.97
C GLY A 54 0.66 -23.32 13.54
N SER A 55 -0.53 -22.78 13.31
CA SER A 55 -1.01 -22.34 12.00
C SER A 55 -0.73 -20.86 11.79
N ALA A 56 -0.16 -20.50 10.64
CA ALA A 56 0.01 -19.10 10.21
C ALA A 56 -1.31 -18.42 9.79
N TRP A 57 -2.43 -19.16 9.78
CA TRP A 57 -3.74 -18.62 9.40
C TRP A 57 -4.31 -17.74 10.51
N MET A 58 -4.17 -16.43 10.34
CA MET A 58 -4.78 -15.43 11.20
C MET A 58 -5.90 -14.66 10.47
N ARG A 59 -6.96 -14.31 11.20
CA ARG A 59 -7.97 -13.37 10.72
C ARG A 59 -7.43 -11.95 10.83
N PHE A 60 -7.17 -11.32 9.68
CA PHE A 60 -6.88 -9.89 9.63
C PHE A 60 -8.10 -9.07 10.05
N SER A 61 -7.85 -7.91 10.66
CA SER A 61 -8.91 -6.99 11.08
C SER A 61 -9.68 -6.48 9.86
N ILE A 62 -11.02 -6.37 9.97
CA ILE A 62 -11.86 -5.74 8.94
C ILE A 62 -11.46 -4.28 8.66
N ALA A 63 -10.75 -3.65 9.60
CA ALA A 63 -10.24 -2.30 9.44
C ALA A 63 -9.41 -2.16 8.14
N TYR A 64 -8.55 -3.12 7.78
CA TYR A 64 -7.77 -3.05 6.52
C TYR A 64 -8.66 -2.88 5.28
N TYR A 65 -9.77 -3.63 5.22
CA TYR A 65 -10.72 -3.56 4.12
C TYR A 65 -11.45 -2.21 4.09
N VAL A 66 -11.89 -1.72 5.24
CA VAL A 66 -12.61 -0.44 5.31
C VAL A 66 -11.70 0.73 4.94
N PHE A 67 -10.43 0.71 5.37
CA PHE A 67 -9.44 1.69 4.93
C PHE A 67 -9.22 1.66 3.42
N ALA A 68 -9.10 0.47 2.81
CA ALA A 68 -8.95 0.34 1.36
C ALA A 68 -10.17 0.88 0.59
N LEU A 69 -11.39 0.58 1.05
CA LEU A 69 -12.60 1.11 0.43
C LEU A 69 -12.70 2.64 0.51
N ILE A 70 -12.40 3.22 1.67
CA ILE A 70 -12.41 4.68 1.84
C ILE A 70 -11.34 5.33 0.96
N PHE A 71 -10.16 4.72 0.87
CA PHE A 71 -9.08 5.21 0.01
C PHE A 71 -9.50 5.22 -1.47
N VAL A 72 -10.03 4.11 -2.00
CA VAL A 72 -10.46 4.02 -3.40
C VAL A 72 -11.60 5.00 -3.70
N ALA A 73 -12.56 5.15 -2.78
CA ALA A 73 -13.63 6.13 -2.94
C ALA A 73 -13.07 7.55 -3.04
N PHE A 74 -12.17 7.92 -2.12
CA PHE A 74 -11.55 9.24 -2.08
C PHE A 74 -10.58 9.51 -3.26
N GLU A 75 -9.91 8.48 -3.77
CA GLU A 75 -9.00 8.62 -4.93
C GLU A 75 -9.76 9.11 -6.17
N VAL A 76 -10.96 8.58 -6.41
CA VAL A 76 -11.83 9.02 -7.50
C VAL A 76 -12.29 10.47 -7.32
N ASP A 77 -12.49 10.92 -6.07
CA ASP A 77 -12.85 12.31 -5.78
C ASP A 77 -11.73 13.28 -6.15
N ILE A 78 -10.46 12.92 -5.91
CA ILE A 78 -9.30 13.72 -6.32
C ILE A 78 -9.21 13.82 -7.85
N LEU A 79 -9.53 12.74 -8.57
CA LEU A 79 -9.56 12.75 -10.03
C LEU A 79 -10.52 13.82 -10.58
N TYR A 80 -11.65 14.07 -9.90
CA TYR A 80 -12.58 15.14 -10.29
C TYR A 80 -12.06 16.55 -10.00
N LEU A 81 -11.14 16.72 -9.05
CA LEU A 81 -10.54 18.01 -8.77
C LEU A 81 -9.52 18.44 -9.83
N LEU A 82 -8.88 17.48 -10.53
CA LEU A 82 -7.82 17.78 -11.50
C LEU A 82 -8.29 18.66 -12.67
N PRO A 83 -9.41 18.38 -13.38
CA PRO A 83 -9.87 19.24 -14.47
C PRO A 83 -10.20 20.66 -14.00
N VAL A 84 -10.83 20.80 -12.84
CA VAL A 84 -11.19 22.12 -12.30
C VAL A 84 -9.94 22.89 -11.88
N ALA A 85 -8.91 22.21 -11.36
CA ALA A 85 -7.61 22.83 -11.06
C ALA A 85 -6.89 23.30 -12.33
N VAL A 86 -6.93 22.53 -13.42
CA VAL A 86 -6.32 22.90 -14.71
C VAL A 86 -7.06 24.07 -15.37
N ALA A 87 -8.39 24.11 -15.28
CA ALA A 87 -9.21 25.14 -15.90
C ALA A 87 -9.56 26.31 -14.96
N TYR A 88 -8.91 26.41 -13.78
CA TYR A 88 -9.33 27.31 -12.70
C TYR A 88 -9.46 28.79 -13.15
N ASP A 89 -8.55 29.22 -14.04
CA ASP A 89 -8.53 30.58 -14.60
C ASP A 89 -9.77 30.91 -15.44
N GLU A 90 -10.46 29.90 -15.97
CA GLU A 90 -11.66 30.07 -16.81
C GLU A 90 -12.96 30.08 -16.00
N VAL A 91 -12.98 29.42 -14.83
CA VAL A 91 -14.21 29.18 -14.04
C VAL A 91 -14.46 30.24 -12.95
N GLY A 92 -13.41 30.94 -12.52
CA GLY A 92 -13.49 32.04 -11.54
C GLY A 92 -14.22 31.68 -10.24
N TRP A 93 -15.01 32.61 -9.69
CA TRP A 93 -15.69 32.44 -8.40
C TRP A 93 -16.71 31.29 -8.37
N ARG A 94 -17.30 30.95 -9.52
CA ARG A 94 -18.24 29.83 -9.63
C ARG A 94 -17.53 28.50 -9.43
N GLY A 95 -16.40 28.27 -10.09
CA GLY A 95 -15.60 27.05 -9.89
C GLY A 95 -15.08 26.92 -8.47
N PHE A 96 -14.71 28.05 -7.84
CA PHE A 96 -14.37 28.07 -6.41
C PHE A 96 -15.53 27.58 -5.52
N ALA A 97 -16.74 28.09 -5.74
CA ALA A 97 -17.91 27.66 -4.97
C ALA A 97 -18.25 26.18 -5.18
N GLU A 98 -18.16 25.68 -6.41
CA GLU A 98 -18.38 24.27 -6.75
C GLU A 98 -17.35 23.36 -6.05
N ILE A 99 -16.05 23.70 -6.07
CA ILE A 99 -15.00 22.97 -5.34
C ILE A 99 -15.23 23.04 -3.83
N ALA A 100 -15.59 24.22 -3.30
CA ALA A 100 -15.82 24.38 -1.86
C ALA A 100 -16.97 23.50 -1.36
N ILE A 101 -18.07 23.42 -2.12
CA ILE A 101 -19.21 22.53 -1.82
C ILE A 101 -18.78 21.07 -1.92
N PHE A 102 -18.05 20.69 -2.97
CA PHE A 102 -17.55 19.32 -3.14
C PHE A 102 -16.65 18.89 -1.98
N LEU A 103 -15.66 19.71 -1.62
CA LEU A 103 -14.77 19.45 -0.49
C LEU A 103 -15.52 19.40 0.84
N ALA A 104 -16.56 20.23 1.03
CA ALA A 104 -17.39 20.18 2.22
C ALA A 104 -18.14 18.84 2.34
N ILE A 105 -18.67 18.31 1.25
CA ILE A 105 -19.36 17.01 1.22
C ILE A 105 -18.38 15.87 1.54
N VAL A 106 -17.21 15.84 0.90
CA VAL A 106 -16.17 14.82 1.15
C VAL A 106 -15.68 14.89 2.60
N SER A 107 -15.41 16.10 3.10
CA SER A 107 -15.01 16.32 4.49
C SER A 107 -16.07 15.82 5.47
N LEU A 108 -17.36 16.05 5.18
CA LEU A 108 -18.46 15.56 6.01
C LEU A 108 -18.50 14.03 6.05
N ALA A 109 -18.25 13.35 4.93
CA ALA A 109 -18.18 11.88 4.89
C ALA A 109 -17.02 11.34 5.76
N ILE A 110 -15.85 11.97 5.71
CA ILE A 110 -14.69 11.61 6.54
C ILE A 110 -14.99 11.85 8.02
N VAL A 111 -15.54 13.02 8.37
CA VAL A 111 -15.93 13.35 9.75
C VAL A 111 -16.98 12.36 10.27
N TYR A 112 -17.96 11.98 9.45
CA TYR A 112 -18.95 10.97 9.82
C TYR A 112 -18.29 9.61 10.13
N ALA A 113 -17.42 9.12 9.25
CA ALA A 113 -16.69 7.87 9.45
C ALA A 113 -15.83 7.91 10.73
N TRP A 114 -15.19 9.05 11.00
CA TRP A 114 -14.42 9.25 12.22
C TRP A 114 -15.30 9.20 13.47
N ARG A 115 -16.44 9.91 13.47
CA ARG A 115 -17.40 9.91 14.59
C ARG A 115 -17.99 8.52 14.85
N LYS A 116 -18.10 7.67 13.81
CA LYS A 116 -18.49 6.26 13.91
C LYS A 116 -17.38 5.33 14.40
N GLY A 117 -16.16 5.83 14.60
CA GLY A 117 -15.02 5.04 15.07
C GLY A 117 -14.50 4.05 14.03
N VAL A 118 -14.72 4.31 12.74
CA VAL A 118 -14.27 3.44 11.64
C VAL A 118 -12.76 3.27 11.62
N PHE A 119 -12.04 4.32 12.05
CA PHE A 119 -10.58 4.34 12.10
C PHE A 119 -9.98 3.74 13.37
N VAL A 120 -10.81 3.17 14.27
CA VAL A 120 -10.33 2.58 15.54
C VAL A 120 -9.85 1.16 15.30
N TRP A 121 -8.58 0.91 15.63
CA TRP A 121 -8.03 -0.43 15.60
C TRP A 121 -8.47 -1.26 16.80
N LYS A 122 -9.22 -2.33 16.57
CA LYS A 122 -9.56 -3.30 17.62
C LYS A 122 -8.52 -4.40 17.63
N THR A 123 -7.66 -4.41 18.66
CA THR A 123 -6.71 -5.50 18.87
C THR A 123 -7.43 -6.71 19.44
N HIS A 124 -7.66 -7.71 18.58
CA HIS A 124 -8.05 -9.04 19.05
C HIS A 124 -6.78 -9.75 19.54
N ARG A 125 -6.62 -9.91 20.86
CA ARG A 125 -5.55 -10.76 21.39
C ARG A 125 -5.78 -12.19 20.90
N ALA A 126 -4.75 -12.79 20.32
CA ALA A 126 -4.74 -14.21 20.07
C ALA A 126 -4.94 -14.96 21.40
N PRO A 127 -5.62 -16.12 21.41
CA PRO A 127 -5.60 -17.03 22.55
C PRO A 127 -4.14 -17.30 22.94
N GLN A 128 -3.82 -17.15 24.22
CA GLN A 128 -2.47 -17.33 24.74
C GLN A 128 -1.96 -18.71 24.30
N ALA A 129 -0.85 -18.75 23.56
CA ALA A 129 -0.24 -20.00 23.13
C ALA A 129 0.04 -20.83 24.39
N ARG A 130 -0.53 -22.04 24.42
CA ARG A 130 -0.35 -22.97 25.53
C ARG A 130 1.15 -23.28 25.58
N THR A 131 1.85 -22.78 26.58
CA THR A 131 3.27 -23.07 26.79
C THR A 131 3.42 -24.59 26.94
N VAL A 132 4.16 -25.22 26.04
CA VAL A 132 4.56 -26.62 26.21
C VAL A 132 5.56 -26.63 27.39
N PRO A 133 5.37 -27.48 28.41
CA PRO A 133 6.36 -27.61 29.48
C PRO A 133 7.72 -28.06 28.88
N PRO A 134 8.86 -27.73 29.53
CA PRO A 134 10.17 -28.08 29.00
C PRO A 134 10.22 -29.58 28.70
N SER A 135 10.69 -29.95 27.50
CA SER A 135 10.95 -31.34 27.18
C SER A 135 12.02 -31.87 28.14
N ASP A 136 11.71 -32.95 28.84
CA ASP A 136 12.60 -33.63 29.78
C ASP A 136 13.92 -34.02 29.06
N PRO A 137 15.11 -33.77 29.64
CA PRO A 137 16.38 -34.12 29.03
C PRO A 137 16.66 -35.60 29.29
N SER A 138 16.09 -36.47 28.47
CA SER A 138 16.51 -37.88 28.36
C SER A 138 17.24 -38.13 27.04
#